data_AF-A0A2V9RMT0-F1
#
_entry.id   AF-A0A2V9RMT0-F1
#
_cell.length_a   1.000
_cell.length_b   1.000
_cell.length_c   1.000
_cell.angle_alpha   90.00
_cell.angle_beta   90.00
_cell.angle_gamma   90.00
#
_symmetry.space_group_name_H-M   'P 1'
#
loop_
_entity.id
_entity.type
_entity.pdbx_description
1 polymer ?
#
loop_
_entity_poly.entity_id
_entity_poly.type
_entity_poly.pdbx_seq_one_letter_code
_entity_poly.pdbx_strand_id
1 'polypeptide(L)'
;MILTLNGQSVESVEQLRRMIHEVPPGRIVTLGVSRNGQPLTLKAQLEDRKQAFGYASGKPFKVVVPTMPVMPAMPAMPDIDVPVSVVVVHSSMRSGLMVENLTPQLAEFFGTKNGQGVLVRSVDKGSRAEKAGFHAGDVIVRVNGETVNDSGDFSHALRSRQGSSVPVSIIRDKREQTLTLNLPDRKQSNLLNESIETPDLDEEAREELRRTGAEIARLQPEIEQYAKRMSAYGEEVRRRQPEIEKSTRELLNRFILRARQL
;
A
#
# COMPACT_ATOMS: atom_id res chain seq x y z
N MET A 1 -5.44 -15.57 -18.98
CA MET A 1 -6.85 -15.72 -18.58
C MET A 1 -7.26 -17.18 -18.76
N ILE A 2 -7.97 -17.80 -17.81
CA ILE A 2 -8.47 -19.17 -17.99
C ILE A 2 -9.78 -19.07 -18.78
N LEU A 3 -9.87 -19.82 -19.87
CA LEU A 3 -10.99 -19.77 -20.81
C LEU A 3 -11.87 -21.01 -20.72
N THR A 4 -11.28 -22.20 -20.46
CA THR A 4 -12.04 -23.45 -20.38
C THR A 4 -11.49 -24.43 -19.34
N LEU A 5 -12.35 -25.31 -18.82
CA LEU A 5 -12.01 -26.45 -17.96
C LEU A 5 -12.78 -27.68 -18.46
N ASN A 6 -12.08 -28.76 -18.80
CA ASN A 6 -12.62 -29.99 -19.41
C ASN A 6 -13.48 -29.73 -20.65
N GLY A 7 -13.16 -28.69 -21.43
CA GLY A 7 -13.94 -28.29 -22.60
C GLY A 7 -15.15 -27.42 -22.30
N GLN A 8 -15.47 -27.17 -21.03
CA GLN A 8 -16.53 -26.23 -20.63
C GLN A 8 -15.95 -24.81 -20.49
N SER A 9 -16.67 -23.82 -21.01
CA SER A 9 -16.30 -22.40 -20.91
C SER A 9 -16.36 -21.91 -19.47
N VAL A 10 -15.38 -21.11 -19.07
CA VAL A 10 -15.27 -20.53 -17.74
C VAL A 10 -15.44 -19.02 -17.87
N GLU A 11 -16.58 -18.51 -17.40
CA GLU A 11 -16.94 -17.10 -17.55
C GLU A 11 -16.56 -16.26 -16.31
N SER A 12 -16.38 -16.89 -15.15
CA SER A 12 -15.99 -16.22 -13.91
C SER A 12 -15.04 -17.05 -13.02
N VAL A 13 -14.35 -16.36 -12.12
CA VAL A 13 -13.42 -16.98 -11.15
C VAL A 13 -14.19 -17.84 -10.13
N GLU A 14 -15.41 -17.42 -9.79
CA GLU A 14 -16.33 -18.13 -8.90
C GLU A 14 -16.82 -19.43 -9.55
N GLN A 15 -17.16 -19.39 -10.83
CA GLN A 15 -17.55 -20.57 -11.61
C GLN A 15 -16.39 -21.54 -11.72
N LEU A 16 -15.19 -21.05 -12.04
CA LEU A 16 -13.98 -21.86 -12.08
C LEU A 16 -13.75 -22.58 -10.74
N ARG A 17 -13.85 -21.83 -9.64
CA ARG A 17 -13.64 -22.37 -8.30
C ARG A 17 -14.65 -23.49 -8.00
N ARG A 18 -15.92 -23.31 -8.34
CA ARG A 18 -16.96 -24.35 -8.16
C ARG A 18 -16.65 -25.60 -8.98
N MET A 19 -16.35 -25.44 -10.26
CA MET A 19 -16.04 -26.58 -11.14
C MET A 19 -14.81 -27.36 -10.66
N ILE A 20 -13.79 -26.69 -10.12
CA ILE A 20 -12.63 -27.36 -9.51
C ILE A 20 -13.01 -28.11 -8.23
N HIS A 21 -13.92 -27.59 -7.41
CA HIS A 21 -14.38 -28.26 -6.19
C HIS A 21 -15.25 -29.50 -6.48
N GLU A 22 -15.91 -29.54 -7.64
CA GLU A 22 -16.74 -30.69 -8.06
C GLU A 22 -15.91 -31.85 -8.63
N VAL A 23 -14.66 -31.60 -9.05
CA VAL A 23 -13.81 -32.66 -9.58
C VAL A 23 -13.16 -33.43 -8.42
N PRO A 24 -13.35 -34.77 -8.34
CA PRO A 24 -12.73 -35.57 -7.32
C PRO A 24 -11.19 -35.51 -7.37
N PRO A 25 -10.51 -35.53 -6.22
CA PRO A 25 -9.05 -35.58 -6.18
C PRO A 25 -8.52 -36.84 -6.90
N GLY A 26 -7.33 -36.73 -7.47
CA GLY A 26 -6.68 -37.71 -8.33
C GLY A 26 -7.07 -37.65 -9.81
N ARG A 27 -8.09 -36.87 -10.20
CA ARG A 27 -8.55 -36.75 -11.60
C ARG A 27 -7.70 -35.75 -12.39
N ILE A 28 -7.38 -36.12 -13.63
CA ILE A 28 -6.75 -35.21 -14.60
C ILE A 28 -7.84 -34.33 -15.22
N VAL A 29 -7.64 -33.02 -15.17
CA VAL A 29 -8.46 -32.00 -15.81
C VAL A 29 -7.69 -31.29 -16.90
N THR A 30 -8.40 -30.82 -17.92
CA THR A 30 -7.82 -30.09 -19.05
C THR A 30 -8.24 -28.62 -18.98
N LEU A 31 -7.29 -27.70 -18.80
CA LEU A 31 -7.53 -26.25 -18.74
C LEU A 31 -7.15 -25.60 -20.07
N GLY A 32 -8.07 -24.89 -20.69
CA GLY A 32 -7.77 -23.94 -21.76
C GLY A 32 -7.46 -22.57 -21.15
N VAL A 33 -6.26 -22.05 -21.41
CA VAL A 33 -5.79 -20.75 -20.90
C VAL A 33 -5.32 -19.88 -22.06
N SER A 34 -5.69 -18.61 -22.07
CA SER A 34 -5.10 -17.62 -22.98
C SER A 34 -3.90 -16.96 -22.33
N ARG A 35 -2.74 -17.08 -22.97
CA ARG A 35 -1.49 -16.40 -22.61
C ARG A 35 -1.03 -15.61 -23.83
N ASN A 36 -0.87 -14.29 -23.67
CA ASN A 36 -0.48 -13.37 -24.75
C ASN A 36 -1.42 -13.43 -25.97
N GLY A 37 -2.72 -13.67 -25.75
CA GLY A 37 -3.71 -13.79 -26.82
C GLY A 37 -3.75 -15.15 -27.51
N GLN A 38 -2.83 -16.07 -27.23
CA GLN A 38 -2.84 -17.42 -27.80
C GLN A 38 -3.51 -18.43 -26.86
N PRO A 39 -4.43 -19.28 -27.37
CA PRO A 39 -5.03 -20.35 -26.57
C PRO A 39 -4.01 -21.48 -26.34
N LEU A 40 -3.86 -21.89 -25.09
CA LEU A 40 -2.99 -22.97 -24.64
C LEU A 40 -3.82 -23.97 -23.84
N THR A 41 -3.64 -25.25 -24.11
CA THR A 41 -4.31 -26.33 -23.38
C THR A 41 -3.32 -26.98 -22.42
N LEU A 42 -3.66 -27.04 -21.14
CA LEU A 42 -2.86 -27.63 -20.07
C LEU A 42 -3.61 -28.80 -19.46
N LYS A 43 -2.94 -29.94 -19.24
CA LYS A 43 -3.49 -31.03 -18.42
C LYS A 43 -2.92 -30.91 -17.01
N ALA A 44 -3.78 -30.95 -16.01
CA ALA A 44 -3.40 -30.85 -14.61
C ALA A 44 -4.14 -31.92 -13.80
N GLN A 45 -3.45 -32.62 -12.91
CA GLN A 45 -4.09 -33.54 -11.97
C GLN A 45 -4.47 -32.78 -10.71
N LEU A 46 -5.75 -32.84 -10.31
CA LEU A 46 -6.23 -32.22 -9.08
C LEU A 46 -5.94 -33.16 -7.91
N GLU A 47 -5.29 -32.70 -6.85
CA GLU A 47 -4.97 -33.51 -5.66
C GLU A 47 -5.83 -33.12 -4.44
N ASP A 48 -5.92 -34.02 -3.46
CA ASP A 48 -6.63 -33.76 -2.21
C ASP A 48 -5.88 -32.71 -1.38
N ARG A 49 -6.58 -31.67 -0.92
CA ARG A 49 -6.00 -30.54 -0.16
C ARG A 49 -5.28 -30.98 1.13
N LYS A 50 -5.67 -32.10 1.74
CA LYS A 50 -5.01 -32.66 2.94
C LYS A 50 -3.79 -33.51 2.58
N GLN A 51 -3.74 -34.14 1.40
CA GLN A 51 -2.57 -34.87 0.91
C GLN A 51 -1.53 -33.99 0.21
N ALA A 52 -1.92 -32.88 -0.41
CA ALA A 52 -1.00 -31.90 -0.99
C ALA A 52 -0.04 -31.29 0.06
N PHE A 53 -0.44 -31.27 1.34
CA PHE A 53 0.43 -30.92 2.46
C PHE A 53 1.11 -32.14 3.13
N GLY A 54 0.71 -33.36 2.80
CA GLY A 54 1.22 -34.63 3.37
C GLY A 54 2.39 -35.27 2.62
N TYR A 55 2.63 -34.91 1.35
CA TYR A 55 3.74 -35.43 0.54
C TYR A 55 4.94 -34.48 0.47
N ALA A 56 5.45 -34.07 1.64
CA ALA A 56 6.87 -33.72 1.79
C ALA A 56 7.70 -34.91 2.32
N SER A 57 7.16 -36.13 2.33
CA SER A 57 7.91 -37.34 2.66
C SER A 57 8.31 -38.10 1.39
N GLY A 58 9.46 -37.74 0.83
CA GLY A 58 10.03 -38.39 -0.36
C GLY A 58 11.49 -38.00 -0.54
N LYS A 59 12.39 -38.74 0.15
CA LYS A 59 13.82 -38.45 0.40
C LYS A 59 14.04 -37.16 1.19
N PRO A 60 14.92 -37.12 2.22
CA PRO A 60 15.21 -35.88 2.94
C PRO A 60 15.96 -34.94 1.99
N PHE A 61 15.24 -34.09 1.27
CA PHE A 61 15.84 -32.98 0.56
C PHE A 61 16.04 -31.85 1.56
N LYS A 62 17.30 -31.53 1.86
CA LYS A 62 17.67 -30.35 2.64
C LYS A 62 17.41 -29.09 1.82
N VAL A 63 16.17 -28.59 1.84
CA VAL A 63 15.92 -27.19 1.47
C VAL A 63 16.26 -26.37 2.70
N VAL A 64 17.39 -25.67 2.65
CA VAL A 64 17.70 -24.67 3.68
C VAL A 64 16.81 -23.47 3.40
N VAL A 65 15.60 -23.49 3.97
CA VAL A 65 14.80 -22.28 4.05
C VAL A 65 15.53 -21.38 5.04
N PRO A 66 16.01 -20.19 4.63
CA PRO A 66 16.66 -19.29 5.57
C PRO A 66 15.66 -18.97 6.68
N THR A 67 16.09 -19.10 7.94
CA THR A 67 15.27 -18.72 9.09
C THR A 67 14.95 -17.24 8.97
N MET A 68 13.68 -16.91 8.72
CA MET A 68 13.24 -15.52 8.66
C MET A 68 13.48 -14.87 10.03
N PRO A 69 13.95 -13.61 10.07
CA PRO A 69 13.95 -12.87 11.32
C PRO A 69 12.52 -12.84 11.87
N VAL A 70 12.37 -12.89 13.20
CA VAL A 70 11.06 -12.80 13.84
C VAL A 70 10.64 -11.33 13.82
N MET A 71 9.42 -11.04 13.35
CA MET A 71 8.89 -9.68 13.43
C MET A 71 8.86 -9.22 14.88
N PRO A 72 9.38 -8.03 15.20
CA PRO A 72 9.28 -7.51 16.55
C PRO A 72 7.80 -7.33 16.90
N ALA A 73 7.40 -7.78 18.09
CA ALA A 73 6.04 -7.59 18.57
C ALA A 73 5.74 -6.09 18.69
N MET A 74 4.56 -5.68 18.22
CA MET A 74 4.07 -4.32 18.44
C MET A 74 3.94 -4.05 19.94
N PRO A 75 4.38 -2.88 20.43
CA PRO A 75 4.10 -2.49 21.80
C PRO A 75 2.58 -2.39 21.97
N ALA A 76 2.10 -2.75 23.17
CA ALA A 76 0.69 -2.57 23.50
C ALA A 76 0.42 -1.06 23.55
N MET A 77 -0.35 -0.57 22.58
CA MET A 77 -0.81 0.82 22.58
C MET A 77 -1.82 0.96 23.73
N PRO A 78 -1.67 1.96 24.62
CA PRO A 78 -2.74 2.27 25.56
C PRO A 78 -3.98 2.73 24.79
N ASP A 79 -5.14 2.52 25.40
CA ASP A 79 -6.42 3.02 24.88
C ASP A 79 -6.43 4.54 25.00
N ILE A 80 -5.87 5.22 23.99
CA ILE A 80 -5.89 6.67 23.88
C ILE A 80 -7.15 7.03 23.08
N ASP A 81 -8.09 7.70 23.73
CA ASP A 81 -9.21 8.36 23.04
C ASP A 81 -8.66 9.55 22.25
N VAL A 82 -8.21 9.26 21.02
CA VAL A 82 -7.91 10.28 20.03
C VAL A 82 -9.21 10.61 19.29
N PRO A 83 -9.70 11.86 19.34
CA PRO A 83 -10.88 12.24 18.56
C PRO A 83 -10.60 11.91 17.09
N VAL A 84 -11.58 11.33 16.39
CA VAL A 84 -11.44 10.75 15.03
C VAL A 84 -10.83 11.73 14.01
N SER A 85 -10.92 13.04 14.27
CA SER A 85 -10.23 14.11 13.56
C SER A 85 -8.69 13.95 13.53
N VAL A 86 -8.10 13.21 14.46
CA VAL A 86 -6.65 12.95 14.60
C VAL A 86 -6.17 11.75 13.78
N VAL A 87 -7.04 10.84 13.34
CA VAL A 87 -6.64 9.59 12.65
C VAL A 87 -6.48 9.77 11.12
N VAL A 88 -7.08 10.81 10.53
CA VAL A 88 -6.95 11.14 9.09
C VAL A 88 -5.58 11.76 8.75
N VAL A 89 -4.72 11.94 9.74
CA VAL A 89 -3.77 13.04 9.81
C VAL A 89 -2.40 12.75 9.18
N HIS A 90 -1.99 11.50 8.96
CA HIS A 90 -0.56 11.20 8.68
C HIS A 90 0.01 11.80 7.37
N SER A 91 -0.83 12.15 6.39
CA SER A 91 -0.41 12.83 5.15
C SER A 91 -0.91 14.27 5.07
N SER A 92 -2.08 14.56 5.66
CA SER A 92 -2.73 15.87 5.70
C SER A 92 -2.10 16.81 6.73
N MET A 93 -1.55 16.34 7.85
CA MET A 93 -0.97 17.22 8.89
C MET A 93 0.17 18.11 8.38
N ARG A 94 1.02 17.56 7.51
CA ARG A 94 2.23 18.27 7.08
C ARG A 94 1.93 19.37 6.08
N SER A 95 0.98 19.10 5.19
CA SER A 95 0.61 19.98 4.08
C SER A 95 -0.60 20.85 4.40
N GLY A 96 -1.59 20.32 5.11
CA GLY A 96 -2.95 20.87 5.27
C GLY A 96 -3.90 20.51 4.13
N LEU A 97 -3.58 19.47 3.35
CA LEU A 97 -4.41 19.01 2.22
C LEU A 97 -5.21 17.76 2.60
N MET A 98 -6.53 17.83 2.44
CA MET A 98 -7.40 16.66 2.44
C MET A 98 -7.69 16.29 0.98
N VAL A 99 -7.26 15.09 0.58
CA VAL A 99 -7.38 14.62 -0.82
C VAL A 99 -8.23 13.37 -0.93
N GLU A 100 -8.88 13.22 -2.09
CA GLU A 100 -9.72 12.08 -2.44
C GLU A 100 -9.38 11.58 -3.85
N ASN A 101 -9.51 10.27 -4.07
CA ASN A 101 -9.32 9.70 -5.40
C ASN A 101 -10.41 10.18 -6.35
N LEU A 102 -10.04 10.50 -7.59
CA LEU A 102 -11.03 10.84 -8.60
C LEU A 102 -11.85 9.62 -9.01
N THR A 103 -13.16 9.81 -9.14
CA THR A 103 -14.00 8.90 -9.93
C THR A 103 -13.91 9.29 -11.41
N PRO A 104 -14.23 8.37 -12.35
CA PRO A 104 -14.24 8.69 -13.78
C PRO A 104 -15.11 9.92 -14.12
N GLN A 105 -16.24 10.10 -13.44
CA GLN A 105 -17.12 11.25 -13.67
C GLN A 105 -16.47 12.57 -13.21
N LEU A 106 -15.80 12.58 -12.05
CA LEU A 106 -15.11 13.77 -11.54
C LEU A 106 -13.89 14.12 -12.41
N ALA A 107 -13.14 13.10 -12.83
CA ALA A 107 -12.00 13.28 -13.73
C ALA A 107 -12.38 14.03 -15.02
N GLU A 108 -13.52 13.69 -15.62
CA GLU A 108 -14.05 14.35 -16.81
C GLU A 108 -14.49 15.79 -16.51
N PHE A 109 -15.21 15.99 -15.41
CA PHE A 109 -15.66 17.32 -14.96
C PHE A 109 -14.49 18.31 -14.79
N PHE A 110 -13.42 17.87 -14.12
CA PHE A 110 -12.23 18.68 -13.86
C PHE A 110 -11.24 18.73 -15.04
N GLY A 111 -11.47 17.97 -16.12
CA GLY A 111 -10.66 18.01 -17.34
C GLY A 111 -9.30 17.32 -17.21
N THR A 112 -9.20 16.29 -16.37
CA THR A 112 -7.97 15.51 -16.20
C THR A 112 -7.76 14.55 -17.37
N LYS A 113 -6.53 14.44 -17.86
CA LYS A 113 -6.19 13.48 -18.92
C LYS A 113 -6.14 12.08 -18.31
N ASN A 114 -6.86 11.13 -18.92
CA ASN A 114 -6.85 9.70 -18.55
C ASN A 114 -7.31 9.39 -17.11
N GLY A 115 -8.05 10.29 -16.45
CA GLY A 115 -8.55 10.06 -15.09
C GLY A 115 -7.47 10.04 -14.02
N GLN A 116 -6.31 10.64 -14.29
CA GLN A 116 -5.20 10.71 -13.35
C GLN A 116 -5.36 11.88 -12.39
N GLY A 117 -4.99 11.64 -11.13
CA GLY A 117 -4.86 12.67 -10.10
C GLY A 117 -5.74 12.44 -8.89
N VAL A 118 -5.58 13.32 -7.91
CA VAL A 118 -6.39 13.34 -6.69
C VAL A 118 -7.03 14.70 -6.51
N LEU A 119 -8.31 14.70 -6.14
CA LEU A 119 -9.08 15.90 -5.86
C LEU A 119 -8.72 16.44 -4.48
N VAL A 120 -8.43 17.74 -4.38
CA VAL A 120 -8.34 18.45 -3.11
C VAL A 120 -9.76 18.74 -2.64
N ARG A 121 -10.20 17.98 -1.63
CA ARG A 121 -11.52 18.13 -1.01
C ARG A 121 -11.60 19.36 -0.12
N SER A 122 -10.56 19.61 0.67
CA SER A 122 -10.45 20.78 1.53
C SER A 122 -9.00 21.14 1.81
N VAL A 123 -8.78 22.41 2.16
CA VAL A 123 -7.50 22.95 2.58
C VAL A 123 -7.67 23.53 3.96
N ASP A 124 -6.81 23.12 4.90
CA ASP A 124 -6.88 23.59 6.28
C ASP A 124 -6.44 25.06 6.37
N LYS A 125 -7.19 25.88 7.09
CA LYS A 125 -6.88 27.30 7.30
C LYS A 125 -5.58 27.46 8.09
N GLY A 126 -4.74 28.41 7.71
CA GLY A 126 -3.41 28.67 8.30
C GLY A 126 -2.33 27.68 7.86
N SER A 127 -2.69 26.63 7.10
CA SER A 127 -1.77 25.58 6.68
C SER A 127 -0.76 26.03 5.63
N ARG A 128 0.24 25.18 5.39
CA ARG A 128 1.27 25.43 4.37
C ARG A 128 0.69 25.34 2.96
N ALA A 129 -0.33 24.52 2.76
CA ALA A 129 -1.07 24.42 1.50
C ALA A 129 -1.90 25.68 1.24
N GLU A 130 -2.60 26.21 2.25
CA GLU A 130 -3.31 27.49 2.08
C GLU A 130 -2.32 28.61 1.72
N LYS A 131 -1.20 28.70 2.46
CA LYS A 131 -0.11 29.66 2.19
C LYS A 131 0.53 29.48 0.80
N ALA A 132 0.53 28.25 0.27
CA ALA A 132 1.02 27.93 -1.07
C ALA A 132 -0.03 28.17 -2.17
N GLY A 133 -1.25 28.59 -1.82
CA GLY A 133 -2.32 28.94 -2.76
C GLY A 133 -3.14 27.76 -3.27
N PHE A 134 -3.16 26.63 -2.56
CA PHE A 134 -4.07 25.52 -2.85
C PHE A 134 -5.50 25.88 -2.45
N HIS A 135 -6.46 25.36 -3.20
CA HIS A 135 -7.90 25.53 -2.95
C HIS A 135 -8.63 24.20 -3.08
N ALA A 136 -9.80 24.11 -2.43
CA ALA A 136 -10.73 23.02 -2.71
C ALA A 136 -11.16 23.05 -4.18
N GLY A 137 -11.25 21.88 -4.80
CA GLY A 137 -11.52 21.75 -6.23
C GLY A 137 -10.26 21.71 -7.11
N ASP A 138 -9.07 21.91 -6.55
CA ASP A 138 -7.82 21.61 -7.24
C ASP A 138 -7.68 20.12 -7.49
N VAL A 139 -7.14 19.73 -8.64
CA VAL A 139 -6.78 18.34 -8.90
C VAL A 139 -5.27 18.20 -9.01
N ILE A 140 -4.65 17.46 -8.10
CA ILE A 140 -3.21 17.23 -8.08
C ILE A 140 -2.86 16.11 -9.05
N VAL A 141 -2.00 16.40 -10.02
CA VAL A 141 -1.61 15.45 -11.08
C VAL A 141 -0.13 15.07 -11.03
N ARG A 142 0.72 15.92 -10.44
CA ARG A 142 2.13 15.60 -10.19
C ARG A 142 2.62 16.19 -8.88
N VAL A 143 3.53 15.50 -8.22
CA VAL A 143 4.23 15.98 -7.01
C VAL A 143 5.71 15.69 -7.20
N ASN A 144 6.55 16.71 -7.06
CA ASN A 144 8.00 16.60 -7.24
C ASN A 144 8.43 15.97 -8.59
N GLY A 145 7.64 16.20 -9.65
CA GLY A 145 7.86 15.58 -10.94
C GLY A 145 7.43 14.12 -11.05
N GLU A 146 6.92 13.49 -9.99
CA GLU A 146 6.29 12.17 -10.02
C GLU A 146 4.80 12.30 -10.38
N THR A 147 4.29 11.43 -11.27
CA THR A 147 2.86 11.40 -11.62
C THR A 147 2.06 10.86 -10.43
N VAL A 148 0.92 11.49 -10.14
CA VAL A 148 -0.01 11.05 -9.09
C VAL A 148 -1.26 10.47 -9.74
N ASN A 149 -1.54 9.18 -9.52
CA ASN A 149 -2.76 8.54 -10.02
C ASN A 149 -3.80 8.39 -8.91
N ASP A 150 -3.36 8.21 -7.67
CA ASP A 150 -4.21 8.03 -6.50
C ASP A 150 -3.62 8.66 -5.22
N SER A 151 -4.37 8.59 -4.12
CA SER A 151 -3.97 9.14 -2.82
C SER A 151 -2.77 8.42 -2.18
N GLY A 152 -2.52 7.17 -2.57
CA GLY A 152 -1.33 6.41 -2.22
C GLY A 152 -0.09 7.01 -2.87
N ASP A 153 -0.14 7.23 -4.19
CA ASP A 153 0.92 7.90 -4.96
C ASP A 153 1.20 9.29 -4.40
N PHE A 154 0.16 10.08 -4.13
CA PHE A 154 0.30 11.40 -3.51
C PHE A 154 1.03 11.34 -2.17
N SER A 155 0.58 10.44 -1.29
CA SER A 155 1.21 10.25 0.03
C SER A 155 2.66 9.77 -0.08
N HIS A 156 2.96 8.92 -1.06
CA HIS A 156 4.30 8.44 -1.34
C HIS A 156 5.21 9.57 -1.83
N ALA A 157 4.80 10.32 -2.85
CA ALA A 157 5.58 11.41 -3.43
C ALA A 157 5.91 12.51 -2.42
N LEU A 158 4.96 12.83 -1.51
CA LEU A 158 5.24 13.73 -0.40
C LEU A 158 6.27 13.17 0.58
N ARG A 159 6.27 11.85 0.85
CA ARG A 159 7.20 11.20 1.78
C ARG A 159 8.59 10.95 1.19
N SER A 160 8.69 10.73 -0.13
CA SER A 160 9.93 10.46 -0.87
C SER A 160 10.71 11.74 -1.20
N ARG A 161 10.09 12.91 -1.04
CA ARG A 161 10.70 14.21 -1.33
C ARG A 161 12.07 14.39 -0.67
N GLN A 162 12.93 15.12 -1.37
CA GLN A 162 14.19 15.60 -0.83
C GLN A 162 14.10 17.12 -0.63
N GLY A 163 14.37 17.56 0.59
CA GLY A 163 14.30 18.97 0.97
C GLY A 163 12.89 19.46 1.32
N SER A 164 12.81 20.78 1.50
CA SER A 164 11.64 21.45 2.08
C SER A 164 10.70 22.05 1.05
N SER A 165 11.09 22.19 -0.22
CA SER A 165 10.28 22.82 -1.26
C SER A 165 9.84 21.77 -2.27
N VAL A 166 8.52 21.60 -2.43
CA VAL A 166 7.93 20.56 -3.28
C VAL A 166 7.11 21.22 -4.38
N PRO A 167 7.53 21.14 -5.66
CA PRO A 167 6.69 21.57 -6.76
C PRO A 167 5.54 20.59 -6.94
N VAL A 168 4.31 21.10 -7.03
CA VAL A 168 3.08 20.32 -7.18
C VAL A 168 2.31 20.86 -8.38
N SER A 169 2.12 20.03 -9.39
CA SER A 169 1.31 20.37 -10.56
C SER A 169 -0.15 20.04 -10.27
N ILE A 170 -1.01 21.04 -10.44
CA ILE A 170 -2.45 20.95 -10.23
C ILE A 170 -3.22 21.37 -11.49
N ILE A 171 -4.45 20.91 -11.60
CA ILE A 171 -5.44 21.40 -12.56
C ILE A 171 -6.47 22.23 -11.78
N ARG A 172 -6.67 23.48 -12.21
CA ARG A 172 -7.72 24.39 -11.74
C ARG A 172 -8.34 25.06 -12.95
N ASP A 173 -9.66 25.15 -13.00
CA ASP A 173 -10.39 25.71 -14.15
C ASP A 173 -9.96 25.07 -15.49
N LYS A 174 -9.69 23.76 -15.47
CA LYS A 174 -9.22 22.96 -16.61
C LYS A 174 -7.87 23.40 -17.18
N ARG A 175 -7.07 24.14 -16.42
CA ARG A 175 -5.70 24.55 -16.77
C ARG A 175 -4.71 23.97 -15.78
N GLU A 176 -3.59 23.50 -16.31
CA GLU A 176 -2.48 23.02 -15.50
C GLU A 176 -1.65 24.21 -14.99
N GLN A 177 -1.35 24.21 -13.70
CA GLN A 177 -0.48 25.18 -13.04
C GLN A 177 0.40 24.47 -12.01
N THR A 178 1.52 25.07 -11.63
CA THR A 178 2.42 24.51 -10.62
C THR A 178 2.47 25.41 -9.40
N LEU A 179 2.13 24.85 -8.24
CA LEU A 179 2.26 25.49 -6.94
C LEU A 179 3.48 24.91 -6.22
N THR A 180 4.07 25.68 -5.30
CA THR A 180 5.21 25.22 -4.50
C THR A 180 4.77 25.02 -3.06
N LEU A 181 4.76 23.78 -2.61
CA LEU A 181 4.41 23.40 -1.25
C LEU A 181 5.66 23.29 -0.38
N ASN A 182 5.78 24.18 0.61
CA ASN A 182 6.87 24.14 1.58
C ASN A 182 6.52 23.19 2.73
N LEU A 183 7.37 22.21 3.02
CA LEU A 183 7.22 21.21 4.07
C LEU A 183 8.51 21.12 4.91
N PRO A 184 8.45 20.96 6.24
CA PRO A 184 9.65 20.84 7.07
C PRO A 184 10.45 19.58 6.74
N ASP A 185 11.76 19.62 6.93
CA ASP A 185 12.64 18.48 6.64
C ASP A 185 12.26 17.24 7.45
N ARG A 186 12.35 16.06 6.82
CA ARG A 186 12.03 14.77 7.45
C ARG A 186 12.84 14.49 8.73
N LYS A 187 14.04 15.06 8.87
CA LYS A 187 14.88 14.93 10.08
C LYS A 187 14.42 15.82 11.24
N GLN A 188 13.69 16.90 10.96
CA GLN A 188 13.19 17.84 11.98
C GLN A 188 11.76 17.54 12.42
N SER A 189 11.09 16.57 11.79
CA SER A 189 9.80 16.11 12.26
C SER A 189 9.96 15.15 13.43
N ASN A 190 10.18 15.72 14.62
CA ASN A 190 9.66 15.08 15.81
C ASN A 190 8.13 15.15 15.68
N LEU A 191 7.46 14.01 15.85
CA LEU A 191 5.99 13.85 15.77
C LEU A 191 5.20 14.81 16.69
N LEU A 192 5.90 15.58 17.52
CA LEU A 192 5.38 16.32 18.66
C LEU A 192 5.65 17.84 18.62
N ASN A 193 6.36 18.37 17.61
CA ASN A 193 6.85 19.75 17.66
C ASN A 193 6.39 20.65 16.50
N GLU A 194 5.34 20.28 15.76
CA GLU A 194 4.66 21.27 14.92
C GLU A 194 3.76 22.10 15.84
N SER A 195 4.10 23.38 16.01
CA SER A 195 3.24 24.36 16.64
C SER A 195 1.89 24.36 15.91
N ILE A 196 0.93 23.63 16.46
CA ILE A 196 -0.42 23.54 15.94
C ILE A 196 -1.07 24.90 16.24
N GLU A 197 -1.26 25.75 15.21
CA GLU A 197 -2.29 26.78 15.28
C GLU A 197 -3.63 26.05 15.21
N THR A 198 -4.09 25.56 16.36
CA THR A 198 -5.36 24.84 16.49
C THR A 198 -6.51 25.80 16.14
N PRO A 199 -7.42 25.44 15.22
CA PRO A 199 -8.63 26.22 14.97
C PRO A 199 -9.48 26.22 16.23
N ASP A 200 -9.96 27.39 16.70
CA ASP A 200 -10.80 27.62 17.90
C ASP A 200 -11.25 26.35 18.63
N LEU A 201 -10.31 25.69 19.31
CA LEU A 201 -10.61 24.59 20.20
C LEU A 201 -11.04 25.25 21.50
N ASP A 202 -12.19 24.84 22.01
CA ASP A 202 -12.60 25.19 23.34
C ASP A 202 -11.57 24.67 24.36
N GLU A 203 -11.59 25.27 25.55
CA GLU A 203 -10.53 25.03 26.54
C GLU A 203 -10.53 23.58 27.06
N GLU A 204 -11.66 22.89 26.91
CA GLU A 204 -11.81 21.47 27.23
C GLU A 204 -11.06 20.58 26.23
N ALA A 205 -11.25 20.79 24.92
CA ALA A 205 -10.50 20.07 23.90
C ALA A 205 -8.99 20.32 23.98
N ARG A 206 -8.57 21.54 24.37
CA ARG A 206 -7.14 21.87 24.59
C ARG A 206 -6.53 21.10 25.75
N GLU A 207 -7.25 20.99 26.86
CA GLU A 207 -6.77 20.25 28.03
C GLU A 207 -6.72 18.74 27.75
N GLU A 208 -7.67 18.22 26.98
CA GLU A 208 -7.66 16.83 26.50
C GLU A 208 -6.45 16.56 25.59
N LEU A 209 -6.20 17.42 24.59
CA LEU A 209 -5.02 17.36 23.73
C LEU A 209 -3.71 17.46 24.53
N ARG A 210 -3.65 18.27 25.58
CA ARG A 210 -2.48 18.39 26.45
C ARG A 210 -2.22 17.08 27.22
N ARG A 211 -3.27 16.42 27.71
CA ARG A 211 -3.18 15.13 28.41
C ARG A 211 -2.74 14.03 27.46
N THR A 212 -3.41 13.94 26.30
CA THR A 212 -3.08 12.98 25.24
C THR A 212 -1.66 13.20 24.73
N GLY A 213 -1.23 14.44 24.52
CA GLY A 213 0.14 14.78 24.14
C GLY A 213 1.18 14.37 25.19
N ALA A 214 0.88 14.55 26.48
CA ALA A 214 1.76 14.12 27.57
C ALA A 214 1.86 12.58 27.66
N GLU A 215 0.78 11.87 27.37
CA GLU A 215 0.76 10.40 27.33
C GLU A 215 1.54 9.84 26.14
N ILE A 216 1.35 10.41 24.94
CA ILE A 216 2.14 10.08 23.76
C ILE A 216 3.62 10.38 24.00
N ALA A 217 3.96 11.50 24.66
CA ALA A 217 5.34 11.84 24.99
C ALA A 217 6.00 10.83 25.95
N ARG A 218 5.22 10.17 26.82
CA ARG A 218 5.73 9.08 27.68
C ARG A 218 6.02 7.79 26.89
N LEU A 219 5.27 7.53 25.83
CA LEU A 219 5.46 6.39 24.94
C LEU A 219 6.52 6.63 23.86
N GLN A 220 6.89 7.89 23.61
CA GLN A 220 7.91 8.32 22.66
C GLN A 220 9.18 7.42 22.64
N PRO A 221 9.84 7.14 23.79
CA PRO A 221 11.04 6.28 23.78
C PRO A 221 10.75 4.85 23.32
N GLU A 222 9.58 4.28 23.65
CA GLU A 222 9.20 2.93 23.25
C GLU A 222 8.86 2.86 21.76
N ILE A 223 8.15 3.86 21.24
CA ILE A 223 7.85 4.02 19.80
C ILE A 223 9.15 4.15 19.00
N GLU A 224 10.11 4.97 19.46
CA GLU A 224 11.41 5.11 18.82
C GLU A 224 12.22 3.82 18.82
N GLN A 225 12.22 3.09 19.94
CA GLN A 225 12.88 1.80 20.03
C GLN A 225 12.23 0.75 19.11
N TYR A 226 10.90 0.74 19.02
CA TYR A 226 10.18 -0.11 18.09
C TYR A 226 10.48 0.24 16.63
N ALA A 227 10.49 1.53 16.28
CA ALA A 227 10.87 2.00 14.95
C ALA A 227 12.30 1.59 14.56
N LYS A 228 13.26 1.67 15.50
CA LYS A 228 14.63 1.16 15.31
C LYS A 228 14.65 -0.35 15.07
N ARG A 229 13.89 -1.14 15.85
CA ARG A 229 13.76 -2.59 15.66
C ARG A 229 13.16 -2.94 14.29
N MET A 230 12.13 -2.21 13.87
CA MET A 230 11.50 -2.38 12.56
C MET A 230 12.44 -2.02 11.40
N SER A 231 13.22 -0.95 11.55
CA SER A 231 14.24 -0.58 10.57
C SER A 231 15.32 -1.67 10.44
N ALA A 232 15.82 -2.19 11.56
CA ALA A 232 16.81 -3.27 11.57
C ALA A 232 16.25 -4.56 10.96
N TYR A 233 15.00 -4.90 11.29
CA TYR A 233 14.27 -6.02 10.68
C TYR A 233 14.16 -5.87 9.15
N GLY A 234 13.76 -4.69 8.66
CA GLY A 234 13.66 -4.41 7.23
C GLY A 234 14.99 -4.53 6.49
N GLU A 235 16.08 -4.03 7.08
CA GLU A 235 17.44 -4.20 6.53
C GLU A 235 17.86 -5.68 6.50
N GLU A 236 17.54 -6.46 7.53
CA GLU A 236 17.87 -7.88 7.57
C GLU A 236 17.07 -8.70 6.54
N VAL A 237 15.77 -8.40 6.38
CA VAL A 237 14.94 -8.98 5.33
C VAL A 237 15.50 -8.64 3.94
N ARG A 238 15.85 -7.37 3.70
CA ARG A 238 16.44 -6.93 2.42
C ARG A 238 17.78 -7.61 2.15
N ARG A 239 18.61 -7.78 3.16
CA ARG A 239 19.91 -8.47 3.05
C ARG A 239 19.74 -9.95 2.66
N ARG A 240 18.68 -10.60 3.15
CA ARG A 240 18.35 -12.00 2.84
C ARG A 240 17.50 -12.16 1.58
N GLN A 241 17.02 -11.07 0.99
CA GLN A 241 16.17 -11.07 -0.20
C GLN A 241 16.77 -11.86 -1.38
N PRO A 242 18.08 -11.78 -1.69
CA PRO A 242 18.68 -12.58 -2.76
C PRO A 242 18.65 -14.09 -2.47
N GLU A 243 18.80 -14.50 -1.22
CA GLU A 243 18.75 -15.91 -0.79
C GLU A 243 17.31 -16.45 -0.82
N ILE A 244 16.35 -15.64 -0.36
CA ILE A 244 14.93 -15.93 -0.42
C ILE A 244 14.49 -16.08 -1.88
N GLU A 245 14.87 -15.14 -2.75
CA GLU A 245 14.58 -15.20 -4.19
C GLU A 245 15.23 -16.41 -4.85
N LYS A 246 16.49 -16.71 -4.53
CA LYS A 246 17.17 -17.91 -5.03
C LYS A 246 16.47 -19.20 -4.60
N SER A 247 16.14 -19.34 -3.32
CA SER A 247 15.41 -20.51 -2.81
C SER A 247 14.02 -20.63 -3.44
N THR A 248 13.32 -19.51 -3.63
CA THR A 248 11.99 -19.47 -4.24
C THR A 248 12.07 -19.85 -5.72
N ARG A 249 13.10 -19.36 -6.43
CA ARG A 249 13.37 -19.71 -7.83
C ARG A 249 13.76 -21.18 -8.00
N GLU A 250 14.55 -21.73 -7.08
CA GLU A 250 14.90 -23.16 -7.06
C GLU A 250 13.70 -24.06 -6.78
N LEU A 251 12.77 -23.62 -5.91
CA LEU A 251 11.49 -24.28 -5.68
C LEU A 251 10.61 -24.21 -6.93
N LEU A 252 10.40 -23.03 -7.49
CA LEU A 252 9.56 -22.81 -8.68
C LEU A 252 10.09 -23.57 -9.91
N ASN A 253 11.39 -23.54 -10.16
CA ASN A 253 12.00 -24.27 -11.28
C ASN A 253 11.81 -25.79 -11.15
N ARG A 254 11.86 -26.35 -9.93
CA ARG A 254 11.61 -27.78 -9.72
C ARG A 254 10.14 -28.16 -9.83
N PHE A 255 9.22 -27.27 -9.43
CA PHE A 255 7.79 -27.45 -9.72
C PHE A 255 7.51 -27.46 -11.23
N ILE A 256 8.13 -26.55 -11.99
CA ILE A 256 7.99 -26.47 -13.46
C ILE A 256 8.59 -27.70 -14.16
N LEU A 257 9.73 -28.21 -13.68
CA LEU A 257 10.36 -29.42 -14.23
C LEU A 257 9.50 -30.67 -13.99
N ARG A 258 8.82 -30.77 -12.85
CA ARG A 258 7.91 -31.89 -12.56
C ARG A 258 6.63 -31.83 -13.39
N ALA A 259 6.12 -30.64 -13.68
CA ALA A 259 4.95 -30.42 -14.54
C ALA A 259 5.22 -30.70 -16.04
N ARG A 260 6.48 -30.85 -16.46
CA ARG A 260 6.86 -31.26 -17.83
C ARG A 260 7.02 -32.77 -18.01
N GLN A 261 7.02 -33.55 -16.93
CA GLN A 261 7.16 -35.01 -16.94
C GLN A 261 5.83 -35.75 -16.73
N LEU A 262 4.70 -35.03 -16.68
CA LEU A 262 3.33 -35.55 -16.65
C LEU A 262 2.57 -35.04 -17.88
#